data_AF-A0A2D4NX11-F1
#
_entry.id   AF-A0A2D4NX11-F1
#
_cell.length_a   1.000
_cell.length_b   1.000
_cell.length_c   1.000
_cell.angle_alpha   90.00
_cell.angle_beta   90.00
_cell.angle_gamma   90.00
#
_symmetry.space_group_name_H-M   'P 1'
#
loop_
_entity.id
_entity.type
_entity.pdbx_description
1 polymer ?
#
loop_
_entity_poly.entity_id
_entity_poly.type
_entity_poly.pdbx_seq_one_letter_code
_entity_poly.pdbx_strand_id
1 'polypeptide(L)'
;ELNKMTQKDITFVADFLTEHFNEAPELYSRKGKYFNVERVGQYLKDEDDDLVSPPNTDGNQWFNFLQSSNSLKESPLLFPYYPQKSLHFVKRRMENIIDQCLQKPADVIGKTVHQAFCMPLYGASKSDDSTSQLLKLPFLWHDKSYNLHYVLFTMLENSVSKLYILRRHTDISRSTNNGLLAVEFGNFLNKSVIESNESSSYSCLDAHFYDDET
;
A
#
# COMPACT_ATOMS: atom_id res chain seq x y z
N GLU A 1 -56.96 -19.41 19.32
CA GLU A 1 -57.73 -18.75 18.26
C GLU A 1 -56.76 -17.87 17.47
N LEU A 2 -56.53 -18.17 16.19
CA LEU A 2 -55.66 -17.34 15.35
C LEU A 2 -56.41 -16.06 14.98
N ASN A 3 -55.80 -14.92 15.27
CA ASN A 3 -56.22 -13.64 14.75
C ASN A 3 -56.29 -13.77 13.22
N LYS A 4 -57.49 -13.59 12.64
CA LYS A 4 -57.72 -13.82 11.21
C LYS A 4 -56.82 -12.86 10.41
N MET A 5 -55.99 -13.42 9.52
CA MET A 5 -55.19 -12.65 8.56
C MET A 5 -56.04 -11.55 7.93
N THR A 6 -55.49 -10.35 7.82
CA THR A 6 -56.17 -9.24 7.16
C THR A 6 -56.19 -9.47 5.66
N GLN A 7 -57.10 -8.81 4.95
CA GLN A 7 -57.14 -8.89 3.48
C GLN A 7 -55.81 -8.41 2.86
N LYS A 8 -55.11 -7.48 3.50
CA LYS A 8 -53.75 -7.06 3.10
C LYS A 8 -52.73 -8.19 3.23
N ASP A 9 -52.80 -8.98 4.30
CA ASP A 9 -51.90 -10.13 4.48
C ASP A 9 -52.16 -11.21 3.43
N ILE A 10 -53.43 -11.42 3.08
CA ILE A 10 -53.83 -12.37 2.01
C ILE A 10 -53.31 -11.87 0.65
N THR A 11 -53.49 -10.59 0.34
CA THR A 11 -52.96 -9.99 -0.90
C THR A 11 -51.44 -10.05 -0.93
N PHE A 12 -50.76 -9.74 0.18
CA PHE A 12 -49.31 -9.84 0.28
C PHE A 12 -48.79 -11.25 0.01
N VAL A 13 -49.44 -12.27 0.59
CA VAL A 13 -49.07 -13.68 0.33
C VAL A 13 -49.32 -14.06 -1.13
N ALA A 14 -50.41 -13.60 -1.74
CA ALA A 14 -50.70 -13.85 -3.15
C ALA A 14 -49.68 -13.18 -4.09
N ASP A 15 -49.31 -11.93 -3.81
CA ASP A 15 -48.30 -11.18 -4.56
C ASP A 15 -46.93 -11.85 -4.41
N PHE A 16 -46.55 -12.22 -3.18
CA PHE A 16 -45.31 -12.97 -2.90
C PHE A 16 -45.25 -14.28 -3.69
N LEU A 17 -46.31 -15.09 -3.67
CA LEU A 17 -46.35 -16.35 -4.43
C LEU A 17 -46.31 -16.09 -5.94
N THR A 18 -46.99 -15.06 -6.44
CA THR A 18 -46.99 -14.74 -7.86
C THR A 18 -45.61 -14.31 -8.33
N GLU A 19 -44.93 -13.46 -7.55
CA GLU A 19 -43.64 -12.89 -7.88
C GLU A 19 -42.51 -13.94 -7.80
N HIS A 20 -42.51 -14.76 -6.75
CA HIS A 20 -41.47 -15.77 -6.54
C HIS A 20 -41.64 -17.05 -7.37
N PHE A 21 -42.85 -17.35 -7.88
CA PHE A 21 -43.10 -18.59 -8.63
C PHE A 21 -43.21 -18.41 -10.16
N ASN A 22 -43.44 -17.19 -10.65
CA ASN A 22 -43.62 -16.95 -12.09
C ASN A 22 -42.39 -16.35 -12.79
N GLU A 23 -41.48 -15.68 -12.08
CA GLU A 23 -40.39 -14.92 -12.70
C GLU A 23 -39.20 -15.75 -13.24
N ALA A 24 -39.09 -17.05 -12.92
CA ALA A 24 -37.97 -17.88 -13.43
C ALA A 24 -38.34 -19.35 -13.71
N PRO A 25 -39.13 -19.64 -14.77
CA PRO A 25 -39.49 -21.00 -15.17
C PRO A 25 -38.28 -21.94 -15.39
N GLU A 26 -37.15 -21.38 -15.83
CA GLU A 26 -35.95 -22.15 -16.16
C GLU A 26 -35.20 -22.69 -14.93
N LEU A 27 -35.34 -22.05 -13.76
CA LEU A 27 -34.75 -22.52 -12.51
C LEU A 27 -35.41 -23.81 -11.98
N TYR A 28 -36.63 -24.12 -12.45
CA TYR A 28 -37.33 -25.35 -12.10
C TYR A 28 -36.90 -26.57 -12.93
N SER A 29 -36.22 -26.34 -14.07
CA SER A 29 -35.86 -27.41 -15.00
C SER A 29 -34.57 -28.16 -14.63
N ARG A 30 -33.71 -27.56 -13.79
CA ARG A 30 -32.52 -28.20 -13.24
C ARG A 30 -32.92 -29.00 -12.00
N LYS A 31 -32.86 -30.34 -12.08
CA LYS A 31 -33.07 -31.26 -10.95
C LYS A 31 -32.26 -30.84 -9.72
N GLY A 32 -32.90 -30.17 -8.77
CA GLY A 32 -32.35 -29.86 -7.46
C GLY A 32 -32.54 -28.41 -7.04
N LYS A 33 -33.52 -28.18 -6.15
CA LYS A 33 -33.61 -27.07 -5.17
C LYS A 33 -32.81 -25.79 -5.49
N TYR A 34 -33.37 -24.87 -6.27
CA TYR A 34 -32.98 -23.46 -6.20
C TYR A 34 -34.22 -22.58 -6.18
N PHE A 35 -34.88 -22.54 -5.02
CA PHE A 35 -35.81 -21.46 -4.71
C PHE A 35 -34.97 -20.22 -4.40
N ASN A 36 -35.00 -19.21 -5.27
CA ASN A 36 -34.38 -17.92 -4.95
C ASN A 36 -35.38 -17.05 -4.18
N VAL A 37 -35.75 -17.51 -2.97
CA VAL A 37 -36.63 -16.73 -2.07
C VAL A 37 -35.92 -15.46 -1.61
N GLU A 38 -34.58 -15.48 -1.62
CA GLU A 38 -33.75 -14.40 -1.13
C GLU A 38 -33.22 -13.53 -2.28
N ARG A 39 -34.05 -12.60 -2.75
CA ARG A 39 -33.63 -11.50 -3.66
C ARG A 39 -32.50 -10.64 -3.08
N VAL A 40 -32.22 -10.74 -1.79
CA VAL A 40 -31.12 -10.04 -1.11
C VAL A 40 -29.77 -10.69 -1.39
N GLY A 41 -29.72 -12.03 -1.43
CA GLY A 41 -28.45 -12.77 -1.54
C GLY A 41 -27.68 -12.47 -2.82
N GLN A 42 -28.38 -12.32 -3.95
CA GLN A 42 -27.77 -12.00 -5.26
C GLN A 42 -26.95 -10.70 -5.26
N TYR A 43 -27.27 -9.72 -4.41
CA TYR A 43 -26.50 -8.47 -4.34
C TYR A 43 -25.20 -8.62 -3.56
N LEU A 44 -25.12 -9.60 -2.64
CA LEU A 44 -23.98 -9.82 -1.75
C LEU A 44 -22.99 -10.86 -2.25
N LYS A 45 -23.39 -11.67 -3.24
CA LYS A 45 -22.50 -12.64 -3.89
C LYS A 45 -21.36 -11.93 -4.59
N ASP A 46 -20.15 -12.39 -4.30
CA ASP A 46 -18.93 -11.97 -5.00
C ASP A 46 -18.73 -12.84 -6.25
N GLU A 47 -19.69 -12.76 -7.15
CA GLU A 47 -19.67 -13.40 -8.47
C GLU A 47 -19.71 -12.29 -9.53
N ASP A 48 -19.03 -12.51 -10.67
CA ASP A 48 -19.01 -11.57 -11.79
C ASP A 48 -20.23 -11.69 -12.72
N ASP A 49 -21.07 -12.69 -12.46
CA ASP A 49 -22.29 -12.95 -13.18
C ASP A 49 -23.35 -11.87 -12.92
N ASP A 50 -24.29 -11.74 -13.87
CA ASP A 50 -25.43 -10.85 -13.71
C ASP A 50 -26.41 -11.37 -12.64
N LEU A 51 -27.18 -10.44 -12.07
CA LEU A 51 -28.23 -10.78 -11.11
C LEU A 51 -29.23 -11.75 -11.74
N VAL A 52 -29.59 -12.80 -10.98
CA VAL A 52 -30.56 -13.82 -11.41
C VAL A 52 -31.97 -13.21 -11.54
N SER A 53 -32.29 -12.25 -10.68
CA SER A 53 -33.57 -11.54 -10.63
C SER A 53 -33.32 -10.04 -10.40
N PRO A 54 -32.95 -9.29 -11.44
CA PRO A 54 -32.73 -7.84 -11.34
C PRO A 54 -34.02 -7.11 -10.92
N PRO A 55 -33.90 -5.93 -10.31
CA PRO A 55 -35.07 -5.16 -9.91
C PRO A 55 -35.83 -4.67 -11.15
N ASN A 56 -37.17 -4.77 -11.11
CA ASN A 56 -38.00 -4.24 -12.19
C ASN A 56 -37.96 -2.70 -12.18
N THR A 57 -37.49 -2.11 -13.29
CA THR A 57 -37.44 -0.66 -13.50
C THR A 57 -38.69 -0.10 -14.17
N ASP A 58 -39.59 -0.96 -14.62
CA ASP A 58 -40.80 -0.56 -15.32
C ASP A 58 -41.74 0.20 -14.39
N GLY A 59 -42.25 1.33 -14.86
CA GLY A 59 -43.09 2.25 -14.07
C GLY A 59 -42.31 3.30 -13.28
N ASN A 60 -40.97 3.23 -13.20
CA ASN A 60 -40.18 4.29 -12.59
C ASN A 60 -40.11 5.53 -13.50
N GLN A 61 -40.82 6.59 -13.11
CA GLN A 61 -40.90 7.84 -13.87
C GLN A 61 -39.53 8.51 -14.10
N TRP A 62 -38.65 8.46 -13.08
CA TRP A 62 -37.30 9.00 -13.19
C TRP A 62 -36.46 8.22 -14.20
N PHE A 63 -36.52 6.88 -14.15
CA PHE A 63 -35.81 6.04 -15.12
C PHE A 63 -36.31 6.27 -16.54
N ASN A 64 -37.62 6.36 -16.74
CA ASN A 64 -38.21 6.66 -18.05
C ASN A 64 -37.78 8.03 -18.59
N PHE A 65 -37.75 9.06 -17.74
CA PHE A 65 -37.29 10.40 -18.09
C PHE A 65 -35.78 10.42 -18.41
N LEU A 66 -34.97 9.74 -17.60
CA LEU A 66 -33.54 9.59 -17.84
C LEU A 66 -33.27 8.80 -19.13
N GLN A 67 -34.07 7.78 -19.43
CA GLN A 67 -33.93 6.97 -20.65
C GLN A 67 -34.40 7.69 -21.92
N SER A 68 -35.27 8.68 -21.82
CA SER A 68 -35.77 9.46 -22.97
C SER A 68 -34.96 10.72 -23.25
N SER A 69 -34.16 11.18 -22.29
CA SER A 69 -33.35 12.39 -22.42
C SER A 69 -31.95 12.07 -22.93
N ASN A 70 -31.50 12.78 -23.97
CA ASN A 70 -30.14 12.59 -24.51
C ASN A 70 -29.08 13.26 -23.61
N SER A 71 -29.33 14.48 -23.15
CA SER A 71 -28.34 15.26 -22.38
C SER A 71 -28.11 14.75 -20.96
N LEU A 72 -29.14 14.16 -20.32
CA LEU A 72 -29.02 13.71 -18.94
C LEU A 72 -28.29 12.37 -18.83
N LYS A 73 -28.44 11.47 -19.81
CA LYS A 73 -27.69 10.21 -19.86
C LYS A 73 -26.18 10.41 -19.86
N GLU A 74 -25.73 11.46 -20.53
CA GLU A 74 -24.31 11.79 -20.68
C GLU A 74 -23.83 12.81 -19.64
N SER A 75 -24.72 13.25 -18.72
CA SER A 75 -24.37 14.25 -17.72
C SER A 75 -23.31 13.71 -16.76
N PRO A 76 -22.17 14.41 -16.59
CA PRO A 76 -21.11 13.98 -15.66
C PRO A 76 -21.52 14.11 -14.19
N LEU A 77 -22.68 14.70 -13.90
CA LEU A 77 -23.20 14.91 -12.55
C LEU A 77 -24.04 13.74 -12.04
N LEU A 78 -24.44 12.82 -12.92
CA LEU A 78 -25.24 11.66 -12.55
C LEU A 78 -24.35 10.42 -12.40
N PHE A 79 -24.68 9.59 -11.42
CA PHE A 79 -24.00 8.32 -11.25
C PHE A 79 -24.46 7.31 -12.32
N PRO A 80 -23.52 6.55 -12.91
CA PRO A 80 -23.88 5.43 -13.78
C PRO A 80 -24.71 4.40 -13.03
N TYR A 81 -25.78 3.90 -13.67
CA TYR A 81 -26.67 2.91 -13.09
C TYR A 81 -26.41 1.52 -13.68
N TYR A 82 -26.24 0.51 -12.82
CA TYR A 82 -25.95 -0.88 -13.19
C TYR A 82 -27.03 -1.83 -12.64
N PRO A 83 -28.21 -1.91 -13.27
CA PRO A 83 -29.37 -2.65 -12.73
C PRO A 83 -29.15 -4.16 -12.61
N GLN A 84 -28.30 -4.71 -13.48
CA GLN A 84 -28.06 -6.15 -13.60
C GLN A 84 -26.86 -6.63 -12.77
N LYS A 85 -26.20 -5.75 -12.02
CA LYS A 85 -24.93 -6.06 -11.34
C LYS A 85 -25.10 -6.12 -9.82
N SER A 86 -24.29 -6.97 -9.19
CA SER A 86 -24.22 -7.08 -7.73
C SER A 86 -23.61 -5.84 -7.09
N LEU A 87 -23.82 -5.68 -5.78
CA LEU A 87 -23.18 -4.59 -5.02
C LEU A 87 -21.66 -4.75 -4.99
N HIS A 88 -21.20 -6.01 -4.96
CA HIS A 88 -19.78 -6.32 -4.96
C HIS A 88 -19.09 -5.87 -6.26
N PHE A 89 -19.74 -6.07 -7.42
CA PHE A 89 -19.23 -5.57 -8.69
C PHE A 89 -19.03 -4.04 -8.68
N VAL A 90 -20.03 -3.29 -8.20
CA VAL A 90 -19.94 -1.82 -8.13
C VAL A 90 -18.85 -1.39 -7.14
N LYS A 91 -18.73 -2.09 -6.01
CA LYS A 91 -17.66 -1.88 -5.04
C LYS A 91 -16.28 -2.07 -5.69
N ARG A 92 -16.00 -3.21 -6.35
CA ARG A 92 -14.72 -3.49 -7.01
C ARG A 92 -14.41 -2.44 -8.08
N ARG A 93 -15.41 -2.04 -8.87
CA ARG A 93 -15.25 -0.97 -9.87
C ARG A 93 -14.86 0.37 -9.22
N MET A 94 -15.51 0.74 -8.11
CA MET A 94 -15.21 1.95 -7.36
C MET A 94 -13.80 1.91 -6.77
N GLU A 95 -13.43 0.82 -6.09
CA GLU A 95 -12.09 0.61 -5.52
C GLU A 95 -11.01 0.72 -6.60
N ASN A 96 -11.18 0.07 -7.75
CA ASN A 96 -10.23 0.16 -8.86
C ASN A 96 -9.99 1.60 -9.35
N ILE A 97 -11.04 2.42 -9.43
CA ILE A 97 -10.91 3.82 -9.85
C ILE A 97 -10.20 4.64 -8.75
N ILE A 98 -10.54 4.41 -7.48
CA ILE A 98 -9.89 5.05 -6.35
C ILE A 98 -8.40 4.68 -6.32
N ASP A 99 -8.06 3.40 -6.46
CA ASP A 99 -6.70 2.90 -6.46
C ASP A 99 -5.89 3.51 -7.60
N GLN A 100 -6.45 3.62 -8.81
CA GLN A 100 -5.78 4.32 -9.91
C GLN A 100 -5.47 5.78 -9.57
N CYS A 101 -6.41 6.48 -8.92
CA CYS A 101 -6.20 7.85 -8.46
C CYS A 101 -5.15 7.93 -7.34
N LEU A 102 -5.09 6.95 -6.43
CA LEU A 102 -4.13 6.90 -5.32
C LEU A 102 -2.71 6.50 -5.75
N GLN A 103 -2.57 5.68 -6.79
CA GLN A 103 -1.27 5.27 -7.34
C GLN A 103 -0.62 6.36 -8.18
N LYS A 104 -1.43 7.21 -8.85
CA LYS A 104 -0.92 8.24 -9.76
C LYS A 104 0.05 9.24 -9.10
N PRO A 105 -0.19 9.75 -7.87
CA PRO A 105 0.79 10.57 -7.17
C PRO A 105 2.14 9.91 -6.97
N ALA A 106 2.18 8.61 -6.63
CA ALA A 106 3.43 7.89 -6.43
C ALA A 106 4.25 7.79 -7.73
N ASP A 107 3.61 7.52 -8.87
CA ASP A 107 4.26 7.50 -10.19
C ASP A 107 4.79 8.89 -10.59
N VAL A 108 3.97 9.94 -10.41
CA VAL A 108 4.36 11.30 -10.76
C VAL A 108 5.51 11.80 -9.88
N ILE A 109 5.42 11.60 -8.55
CA ILE A 109 6.50 11.98 -7.61
C ILE A 109 7.75 11.14 -7.86
N GLY A 110 7.62 9.84 -8.12
CA GLY A 110 8.74 8.98 -8.45
C GLY A 110 9.51 9.47 -9.69
N LYS A 111 8.80 9.97 -10.70
CA LYS A 111 9.40 10.55 -11.93
C LYS A 111 10.04 11.92 -11.72
N THR A 112 9.64 12.69 -10.70
CA THR A 112 10.28 13.98 -10.40
C THR A 112 11.59 13.82 -9.62
N VAL A 113 11.72 12.74 -8.85
CA VAL A 113 12.96 12.39 -8.16
C VAL A 113 13.98 11.86 -9.16
N HIS A 114 15.08 12.59 -9.34
CA HIS A 114 16.21 12.18 -10.18
C HIS A 114 17.45 12.03 -9.32
N GLN A 115 18.36 11.15 -9.76
CA GLN A 115 19.63 10.95 -9.07
C GLN A 115 20.46 12.24 -9.12
N ALA A 116 20.56 12.91 -7.97
CA ALA A 116 21.36 14.13 -7.85
C ALA A 116 22.87 13.84 -7.67
N PHE A 117 23.20 12.73 -7.00
CA PHE A 117 24.57 12.40 -6.67
C PHE A 117 24.75 10.88 -6.57
N CYS A 118 25.89 10.39 -7.04
CA CYS A 118 26.32 9.01 -6.86
C CYS A 118 27.82 9.00 -6.54
N MET A 119 28.19 8.28 -5.48
CA MET A 119 29.57 8.09 -5.06
C MET A 119 29.79 6.61 -4.76
N PRO A 120 30.61 5.92 -5.55
CA PRO A 120 31.03 4.57 -5.20
C PRO A 120 31.91 4.64 -3.95
N LEU A 121 31.58 3.85 -2.93
CA LEU A 121 32.34 3.83 -1.68
C LEU A 121 33.52 2.84 -1.77
N TYR A 122 33.25 1.57 -2.03
CA TYR A 122 34.27 0.54 -2.21
C TYR A 122 33.74 -0.60 -3.09
N GLY A 123 34.65 -1.34 -3.73
CA GLY A 123 34.33 -2.65 -4.30
C GLY A 123 34.42 -3.70 -3.20
N ALA A 124 33.39 -4.52 -3.01
CA ALA A 124 33.49 -5.67 -2.14
C ALA A 124 33.97 -6.87 -2.97
N SER A 125 35.06 -7.52 -2.56
CA SER A 125 35.32 -8.89 -2.97
C SER A 125 34.15 -9.79 -2.55
N LYS A 126 33.80 -10.76 -3.40
CA LYS A 126 32.77 -11.76 -3.08
C LYS A 126 33.26 -12.59 -1.90
N SER A 127 32.90 -12.21 -0.67
CA SER A 127 33.22 -13.02 0.50
C SER A 127 32.38 -14.30 0.49
N ASP A 128 33.03 -15.45 0.61
CA ASP A 128 32.45 -16.80 0.78
C ASP A 128 31.75 -17.01 2.16
N ASP A 129 31.66 -15.97 2.98
CA ASP A 129 31.06 -16.07 4.32
C ASP A 129 29.54 -16.05 4.25
N SER A 130 29.00 -17.26 4.15
CA SER A 130 27.61 -17.69 4.34
C SER A 130 27.10 -17.49 5.77
N THR A 131 27.38 -16.35 6.38
CA THR A 131 26.74 -15.93 7.63
C THR A 131 25.74 -14.83 7.33
N SER A 132 24.53 -14.94 7.90
CA SER A 132 23.45 -13.98 7.72
C SER A 132 23.94 -12.59 8.08
N GLN A 133 24.24 -11.77 7.07
CA GLN A 133 24.60 -10.36 7.25
C GLN A 133 23.38 -9.64 7.81
N LEU A 134 23.24 -9.59 9.13
CA LEU A 134 22.47 -8.55 9.81
C LEU A 134 23.20 -7.23 9.51
N LEU A 135 22.85 -6.62 8.38
CA LEU A 135 23.49 -5.42 7.85
C LEU A 135 23.52 -4.33 8.93
N LYS A 136 24.71 -4.09 9.45
CA LYS A 136 25.01 -3.14 10.53
C LYS A 136 25.78 -1.92 10.00
N LEU A 137 26.67 -2.14 9.03
CA LEU A 137 27.31 -1.11 8.22
C LEU A 137 27.19 -1.45 6.71
N PRO A 138 27.15 -0.45 5.82
CA PRO A 138 27.16 0.99 6.08
C PRO A 138 25.88 1.51 6.77
N PHE A 139 26.02 2.51 7.64
CA PHE A 139 24.90 3.13 8.37
C PHE A 139 24.65 4.56 7.90
N LEU A 140 23.39 4.92 7.66
CA LEU A 140 22.99 6.27 7.25
C LEU A 140 22.25 6.99 8.38
N TRP A 141 22.64 8.24 8.63
CA TRP A 141 21.99 9.11 9.62
C TRP A 141 21.63 10.47 9.02
N HIS A 142 20.51 11.02 9.47
CA HIS A 142 20.10 12.39 9.12
C HIS A 142 20.04 13.23 10.38
N ASP A 143 20.97 14.18 10.46
CA ASP A 143 21.03 15.21 11.47
C ASP A 143 20.14 16.38 11.04
N LYS A 144 19.05 16.58 11.80
CA LYS A 144 18.05 17.62 11.54
C LYS A 144 18.51 19.00 12.01
N SER A 145 19.40 19.04 12.99
CA SER A 145 19.89 20.28 13.60
C SER A 145 20.76 21.05 12.60
N TYR A 146 21.63 20.34 11.87
CA TYR A 146 22.53 20.93 10.88
C TYR A 146 22.14 20.66 9.43
N ASN A 147 21.05 19.91 9.18
CA ASN A 147 20.61 19.50 7.84
C ASN A 147 21.68 18.75 7.05
N LEU A 148 22.31 17.78 7.72
CA LEU A 148 23.37 16.95 7.17
C LEU A 148 22.91 15.49 7.04
N HIS A 149 23.40 14.82 6.02
CA HIS A 149 23.39 13.37 5.88
C HIS A 149 24.77 12.84 6.22
N TYR A 150 24.82 11.89 7.13
CA TYR A 150 26.03 11.16 7.51
C TYR A 150 25.95 9.72 7.02
N VAL A 151 27.10 9.17 6.63
CA VAL A 151 27.27 7.77 6.28
C VAL A 151 28.49 7.25 7.03
N LEU A 152 28.30 6.25 7.87
CA LEU A 152 29.36 5.49 8.52
C LEU A 152 29.63 4.23 7.71
N PHE A 153 30.88 3.95 7.41
CA PHE A 153 31.25 2.73 6.68
C PHE A 153 32.71 2.35 6.94
N THR A 154 33.07 1.11 6.63
CA THR A 154 34.44 0.61 6.71
C THR A 154 34.90 0.12 5.34
N MET A 155 36.19 0.27 5.04
CA MET A 155 36.80 -0.23 3.80
C MET A 155 37.84 -1.29 4.15
N LEU A 156 37.40 -2.54 4.28
CA LEU A 156 38.24 -3.65 4.74
C LEU A 156 39.46 -3.91 3.84
N GLU A 157 39.33 -3.73 2.53
CA GLU A 157 40.42 -3.97 1.57
C GLU A 157 41.54 -2.92 1.66
N ASN A 158 41.24 -1.70 2.11
CA ASN A 158 42.22 -0.60 2.20
C ASN A 158 42.84 -0.47 3.59
N SER A 159 42.04 -0.68 4.65
CA SER A 159 42.49 -0.56 6.03
C SER A 159 41.48 -1.21 6.98
N VAL A 160 41.86 -2.33 7.60
CA VAL A 160 41.02 -3.03 8.60
C VAL A 160 40.77 -2.21 9.87
N SER A 161 41.53 -1.15 10.12
CA SER A 161 41.47 -0.35 11.35
C SER A 161 40.65 0.94 11.29
N LYS A 162 40.18 1.36 10.10
CA LYS A 162 39.60 2.70 9.92
C LYS A 162 38.09 2.68 9.77
N LEU A 163 37.45 3.56 10.52
CA LEU A 163 36.05 3.95 10.33
C LEU A 163 35.99 5.20 9.45
N TYR A 164 35.18 5.18 8.41
CA TYR A 164 35.00 6.33 7.53
C TYR A 164 33.66 7.00 7.81
N ILE A 165 33.69 8.33 7.88
CA ILE A 165 32.53 9.19 8.08
C ILE A 165 32.42 10.10 6.86
N LEU A 166 31.41 9.88 6.04
CA LEU A 166 31.04 10.77 4.94
C LEU A 166 29.88 11.65 5.40
N ARG A 167 29.97 12.95 5.18
CA ARG A 167 28.88 13.89 5.46
C ARG A 167 28.62 14.85 4.31
N ARG A 168 27.34 15.14 4.07
CA ARG A 168 26.89 16.04 3.01
C ARG A 168 25.68 16.84 3.46
N HIS A 169 25.51 18.03 2.89
CA HIS A 169 24.32 18.83 3.09
C HIS A 169 23.10 18.18 2.39
N THR A 170 21.90 18.31 2.99
CA THR A 170 20.64 17.83 2.40
C THR A 170 20.32 18.57 1.09
N ASP A 171 20.60 19.87 1.07
CA ASP A 171 20.61 20.69 -0.14
C ASP A 171 21.86 20.40 -0.99
N ILE A 172 21.62 19.89 -2.20
CA ILE A 172 22.65 19.48 -3.17
C ILE A 172 23.53 20.65 -3.64
N SER A 173 23.00 21.88 -3.61
CA SER A 173 23.74 23.07 -4.05
C SER A 173 24.82 23.52 -3.05
N ARG A 174 24.76 23.02 -1.81
CA ARG A 174 25.66 23.40 -0.72
C ARG A 174 26.77 22.38 -0.53
N SER A 175 28.00 22.86 -0.44
CA SER A 175 29.16 22.05 -0.05
C SER A 175 29.33 22.01 1.46
N THR A 176 29.85 20.89 1.97
CA THR A 176 30.19 20.73 3.40
C THR A 176 31.70 20.62 3.58
N ASN A 177 32.25 21.33 4.56
CA ASN A 177 33.65 21.17 4.96
C ASN A 177 33.87 19.80 5.62
N ASN A 178 35.04 19.20 5.40
CA ASN A 178 35.37 17.87 5.92
C ASN A 178 34.31 16.83 5.49
N GLY A 179 34.05 16.77 4.18
CA GLY A 179 33.02 15.89 3.62
C GLY A 179 33.32 14.41 3.84
N LEU A 180 34.58 14.01 3.90
CA LEU A 180 35.00 12.64 4.22
C LEU A 180 36.11 12.67 5.28
N LEU A 181 35.94 11.89 6.33
CA LEU A 181 36.91 11.71 7.41
C LEU A 181 37.19 10.22 7.60
N ALA A 182 38.43 9.89 7.92
CA ALA A 182 38.83 8.56 8.34
C ALA A 182 39.32 8.62 9.79
N VAL A 183 38.72 7.81 10.65
CA VAL A 183 39.01 7.74 12.08
C VAL A 183 39.78 6.45 12.34
N GLU A 184 40.93 6.60 12.97
CA GLU A 184 41.76 5.49 13.45
C GLU A 184 41.86 5.59 14.97
N PHE A 185 41.50 4.51 15.66
CA PHE A 185 41.53 4.47 17.12
C PHE A 185 42.94 4.09 17.57
N GLY A 186 43.59 5.01 18.28
CA GLY A 186 44.86 4.76 18.97
C GLY A 186 44.62 4.19 20.38
N ASN A 187 45.45 4.59 21.34
CA ASN A 187 45.38 4.06 22.70
C ASN A 187 44.19 4.60 23.49
N PHE A 188 43.48 3.71 24.18
CA PHE A 188 42.41 4.06 25.11
C PHE A 188 42.99 4.29 26.51
N LEU A 189 43.30 5.55 26.85
CA LEU A 189 43.86 5.87 28.16
C LEU A 189 42.75 5.94 29.22
N ASN A 190 42.80 5.03 30.19
CA ASN A 190 41.95 5.09 31.36
C ASN A 190 42.73 5.75 32.53
N LYS A 191 42.24 6.88 33.06
CA LYS A 191 42.94 7.66 34.11
C LYS A 191 43.21 6.89 35.40
N SER A 192 42.61 5.71 35.60
CA SER A 192 42.66 4.90 36.81
C SER A 192 43.65 3.73 36.75
N VAL A 193 44.25 3.43 35.59
CA VAL A 193 45.13 2.26 35.42
C VAL A 193 46.48 2.73 34.88
N ILE A 194 47.57 2.33 35.55
CA ILE A 194 48.93 2.51 35.04
C ILE A 194 49.12 1.48 33.92
N GLU A 195 48.81 1.87 32.68
CA GLU A 195 48.95 0.98 31.53
C GLU A 195 50.30 1.15 30.83
N SER A 196 50.84 0.01 30.38
CA SER A 196 51.99 -0.12 29.49
C SER A 196 51.71 0.57 28.15
N ASN A 197 52.67 1.36 27.66
CA ASN A 197 52.65 2.05 26.35
C ASN A 197 52.74 1.07 25.15
N GLU A 198 51.99 -0.02 25.14
CA GLU A 198 51.90 -0.87 23.95
C GLU A 198 50.93 -0.23 22.94
N SER A 199 51.39 -0.03 21.71
CA SER A 199 50.57 0.46 20.61
C SER A 199 49.71 -0.68 20.07
N SER A 200 48.45 -0.71 20.46
CA SER A 200 47.44 -1.65 19.95
C SER A 200 46.78 -1.11 18.68
N SER A 201 46.51 -1.99 17.71
CA SER A 201 45.72 -1.69 16.53
C SER A 201 44.30 -2.25 16.67
N TYR A 202 43.29 -1.41 16.49
CA TYR A 202 41.88 -1.80 16.62
C TYR A 202 41.19 -1.86 15.26
N SER A 203 40.20 -2.74 15.11
CA SER A 203 39.31 -2.79 13.95
C SER A 203 37.88 -2.43 14.35
N CYS A 204 37.19 -1.66 13.49
CA CYS A 204 35.79 -1.31 13.68
C CYS A 204 34.91 -2.38 13.05
N LEU A 205 34.13 -3.08 13.87
CA LEU A 205 33.18 -4.10 13.42
C LEU A 205 31.81 -3.50 13.08
N ASP A 206 31.41 -2.47 13.80
CA ASP A 206 30.10 -1.82 13.70
C ASP A 206 30.17 -0.41 14.28
N ALA A 207 29.31 0.50 13.80
CA ALA A 207 29.17 1.86 14.30
C ALA A 207 27.78 2.43 14.00
N HIS A 208 27.18 3.07 15.01
CA HIS A 208 25.89 3.75 14.92
C HIS A 208 26.00 5.09 15.63
N PHE A 209 25.17 6.05 15.23
CA PHE A 209 25.00 7.30 15.98
C PHE A 209 24.22 7.01 17.27
N TYR A 210 24.75 7.48 18.39
CA TYR A 210 24.03 7.52 19.66
C TYR A 210 23.10 8.74 19.71
N ASP A 211 23.61 9.90 19.29
CA ASP A 211 22.86 11.14 19.10
C ASP A 211 23.44 12.00 17.96
N ASP A 212 23.04 13.27 17.83
CA ASP A 212 23.52 14.15 16.75
C ASP A 212 25.03 14.50 16.89
N GLU A 213 25.62 14.31 18.07
CA GLU A 213 27.02 14.67 18.37
C GLU A 213 27.92 13.45 18.68
N THR A 214 27.36 12.27 18.92
CA THR A 214 28.09 11.06 19.36
C THR A 214 27.74 9.78 18.61
#